data_AF-A0A662VPB0-F1
#
_entry.id   AF-A0A662VPB0-F1
#
_cell.length_a   1.000
_cell.length_b   1.000
_cell.length_c   1.000
_cell.angle_alpha   90.00
_cell.angle_beta   90.00
_cell.angle_gamma   90.00
#
_symmetry.space_group_name_H-M   'P 1'
#
loop_
_entity.id
_entity.type
_entity.pdbx_description
1 polymer ?
#
loop_
_entity_poly.entity_id
_entity_poly.type
_entity_poly.pdbx_seq_one_letter_code
_entity_poly.pdbx_strand_id
1 'polypeptide(L)'
;MSGTMSETEVHLIVEGHCIETEAKKVFNKLVNYLLKNEDPEKEKEFELLRKFLETADFNKLRSQGLDGRERKHVVLRGNGKIEVIEVKED
;
A
#
# COMPACT_ATOMS: atom_id res chain seq x y z
N MET A 1 11.13 -28.74 -2.06
CA MET A 1 9.98 -28.06 -1.42
C MET A 1 10.25 -26.57 -1.53
N SER A 2 9.80 -25.93 -2.61
CA SER A 2 9.94 -24.49 -2.80
C SER A 2 8.91 -23.82 -1.90
N GLY A 3 9.34 -23.41 -0.71
CA GLY A 3 8.48 -22.66 0.20
C GLY A 3 8.03 -21.39 -0.50
N THR A 4 6.72 -21.26 -0.73
CA THR A 4 6.10 -19.99 -1.03
C THR A 4 6.33 -19.11 0.20
N MET A 5 7.42 -18.33 0.19
CA MET A 5 7.63 -17.25 1.15
C MET A 5 6.40 -16.36 1.07
N SER A 6 5.65 -16.23 2.17
CA SER A 6 4.43 -15.44 2.25
C SER A 6 4.74 -14.01 1.81
N GLU A 7 4.39 -13.67 0.58
CA GLU A 7 4.58 -12.33 0.03
C GLU A 7 3.64 -11.39 0.78
N THR A 8 4.21 -10.40 1.48
CA THR A 8 3.39 -9.42 2.20
C THR A 8 2.76 -8.47 1.19
N GLU A 9 1.44 -8.33 1.26
CA GLU A 9 0.66 -7.52 0.33
C GLU A 9 -0.15 -6.48 1.11
N VAL A 10 -0.15 -5.24 0.61
CA VAL A 10 -0.97 -4.15 1.16
C VAL A 10 -1.87 -3.62 0.05
N HIS A 11 -3.17 -3.68 0.28
CA HIS A 11 -4.18 -3.22 -0.67
C HIS A 11 -4.59 -1.78 -0.35
N LEU A 12 -4.44 -0.90 -1.34
CA LEU A 12 -4.84 0.51 -1.27
C LEU A 12 -5.92 0.76 -2.32
N ILE A 13 -6.99 1.46 -1.93
CA ILE A 13 -8.09 1.83 -2.82
C ILE A 13 -8.05 3.34 -3.02
N VAL A 14 -7.64 3.76 -4.21
CA VAL A 14 -7.55 5.17 -4.57
C VAL A 14 -8.90 5.58 -5.13
N GLU A 15 -9.70 6.29 -4.34
CA GLU A 15 -11.03 6.75 -4.73
C GLU A 15 -11.36 8.04 -4.00
N GLY A 16 -11.65 9.12 -4.74
CA GLY A 16 -11.97 10.44 -4.16
C GLY A 16 -10.78 11.18 -3.54
N HIS A 17 -9.63 10.53 -3.36
CA HIS A 17 -8.37 11.11 -2.90
C HIS A 17 -7.18 10.41 -3.53
N CYS A 18 -6.04 11.10 -3.59
CA CYS A 18 -4.83 10.55 -4.18
C CYS A 18 -4.23 9.39 -3.36
N ILE A 19 -3.41 8.56 -4.03
CA ILE A 19 -2.76 7.38 -3.43
C ILE A 19 -1.95 7.71 -2.17
N GLU A 20 -1.33 8.89 -2.09
CA GLU A 20 -0.60 9.34 -0.90
C GLU A 20 -1.53 9.44 0.32
N THR A 21 -2.71 10.03 0.12
CA THR A 21 -3.72 10.17 1.17
C THR A 21 -4.23 8.81 1.62
N GLU A 22 -4.47 7.89 0.69
CA GLU A 22 -4.93 6.55 1.04
C GLU A 22 -3.85 5.76 1.77
N ALA A 23 -2.61 5.81 1.30
CA ALA A 23 -1.48 5.18 1.97
C ALA A 23 -1.30 5.72 3.41
N LYS A 24 -1.41 7.03 3.61
CA LYS A 24 -1.36 7.63 4.97
C LYS A 24 -2.53 7.18 5.85
N LYS A 25 -3.74 7.02 5.31
CA LYS A 25 -4.90 6.51 6.04
C LYS A 25 -4.67 5.07 6.51
N VAL A 26 -4.22 4.18 5.62
CA VAL A 26 -3.93 2.79 5.95
C VAL A 26 -2.76 2.70 6.94
N PHE A 27 -1.74 3.54 6.78
CA PHE A 27 -0.60 3.63 7.70
C PHE A 27 -1.06 3.96 9.12
N ASN A 28 -1.87 5.01 9.28
CA ASN A 28 -2.39 5.38 10.60
C ASN A 28 -3.29 4.29 11.21
N LYS A 29 -4.04 3.54 10.39
CA LYS A 29 -4.82 2.38 10.86
C LYS A 29 -3.91 1.27 11.38
N LEU A 30 -2.84 0.95 10.65
CA LEU A 30 -1.85 -0.05 11.06
C LEU A 30 -1.12 0.37 12.33
N VAL A 31 -0.67 1.63 12.45
CA VAL A 31 -0.08 2.15 13.69
C VAL A 31 -1.04 2.00 14.86
N ASN A 32 -2.27 2.48 14.72
CA ASN A 32 -3.26 2.39 15.80
C ASN A 32 -3.58 0.95 16.20
N TYR A 33 -3.51 0.01 15.25
CA TYR A 33 -3.70 -1.40 15.51
C TYR A 33 -2.50 -2.01 16.25
N LEU A 34 -1.28 -1.76 15.78
CA LEU A 34 -0.03 -2.27 16.34
C LEU A 34 0.28 -1.70 17.73
N LEU A 35 -0.18 -0.48 18.02
CA LEU A 35 -0.10 0.10 19.37
C LEU A 35 -0.94 -0.68 20.40
N LYS A 36 -1.92 -1.46 19.95
CA LYS A 36 -2.86 -2.21 20.81
C LYS A 36 -2.70 -3.73 20.71
N ASN A 37 -2.07 -4.22 19.66
CA ASN A 37 -1.95 -5.64 19.35
C ASN A 37 -0.54 -5.93 18.84
N GLU A 38 0.12 -6.94 19.41
CA GLU A 38 1.35 -7.48 18.85
C GLU A 38 0.99 -8.47 17.74
N ASP A 39 1.16 -8.03 16.49
CA ASP A 39 0.79 -8.78 15.31
C ASP A 39 1.92 -8.70 14.26
N PRO A 40 2.78 -9.73 14.20
CA PRO A 40 3.97 -9.72 13.35
C PRO A 40 3.64 -9.74 11.85
N GLU A 41 2.42 -10.09 11.45
CA GLU A 41 1.99 -9.98 10.05
C GLU A 41 1.67 -8.52 9.71
N LYS A 42 0.95 -7.83 10.60
CA LYS A 42 0.64 -6.40 10.46
C LYS A 42 1.87 -5.52 10.56
N GLU A 43 2.89 -5.91 11.32
CA GLU A 43 4.19 -5.23 11.34
C GLU A 43 4.88 -5.28 9.97
N LYS A 44 4.79 -6.40 9.25
CA LYS A 44 5.34 -6.50 7.88
C LYS A 44 4.58 -5.61 6.91
N GLU A 45 3.25 -5.59 6.98
CA GLU A 45 2.41 -4.68 6.19
C GLU A 45 2.76 -3.21 6.48
N PHE A 46 2.95 -2.87 7.75
CA PHE A 46 3.35 -1.54 8.19
C PHE A 46 4.70 -1.12 7.61
N GLU A 47 5.72 -1.97 7.73
CA GLU A 47 7.05 -1.70 7.18
C GLU A 47 7.04 -1.57 5.65
N LEU A 48 6.23 -2.37 4.95
CA LEU A 48 6.04 -2.24 3.51
C LEU A 48 5.42 -0.89 3.14
N LEU A 49 4.35 -0.52 3.82
CA LEU A 49 3.64 0.73 3.56
C LEU A 49 4.47 1.96 3.94
N ARG A 50 5.25 1.86 5.03
CA ARG A 50 6.21 2.88 5.44
C ARG A 50 7.26 3.11 4.35
N LYS A 51 7.91 2.04 3.87
CA LYS A 51 8.88 2.14 2.76
C LYS A 51 8.26 2.74 1.51
N PHE A 52 7.02 2.38 1.19
CA PHE A 52 6.30 3.01 0.10
C PHE A 52 6.12 4.51 0.32
N LEU A 53 5.68 4.93 1.51
CA LEU A 53 5.54 6.36 1.83
C LEU A 53 6.87 7.14 1.76
N GLU A 54 7.99 6.52 2.10
CA GLU A 54 9.32 7.13 2.09
C GLU A 54 9.98 7.16 0.69
N THR A 55 9.68 6.19 -0.18
CA THR A 55 10.38 6.01 -1.46
C THR A 55 9.53 6.29 -2.70
N ALA A 56 8.20 6.32 -2.57
CA ALA A 56 7.31 6.51 -3.70
C ALA A 56 7.36 7.94 -4.24
N ASP A 57 7.42 8.05 -5.57
CA ASP A 57 7.23 9.32 -6.27
C ASP A 57 5.73 9.58 -6.47
N PHE A 58 5.10 10.24 -5.50
CA PHE A 58 3.67 10.57 -5.56
C PHE A 58 3.30 11.50 -6.72
N ASN A 59 4.23 12.33 -7.19
CA ASN A 59 3.97 13.19 -8.35
C ASN A 59 3.85 12.35 -9.62
N LYS A 60 4.73 11.36 -9.79
CA LYS A 60 4.65 10.40 -10.88
C LYS A 60 3.39 9.53 -10.78
N LEU A 61 3.07 9.02 -9.59
CA LEU A 61 1.87 8.20 -9.37
C LEU A 61 0.58 8.96 -9.67
N ARG A 62 0.46 10.22 -9.21
CA ARG A 62 -0.67 11.10 -9.56
C ARG A 62 -0.77 11.33 -11.07
N SER A 63 0.37 11.54 -11.74
CA SER A 63 0.40 11.71 -13.21
C SER A 63 0.04 10.43 -13.97
N GLN A 64 0.14 9.26 -13.34
CA GLN A 64 -0.33 7.97 -13.86
C GLN A 64 -1.82 7.70 -13.53
N GLY A 65 -2.53 8.71 -13.02
CA GLY A 65 -3.96 8.64 -12.72
C GLY A 65 -4.29 8.08 -11.34
N LEU A 66 -3.32 7.98 -10.41
CA LEU A 66 -3.56 7.65 -9.00
C LEU A 66 -3.88 8.92 -8.17
N ASP A 67 -4.62 9.84 -8.76
CA ASP A 67 -5.03 11.11 -8.14
C ASP A 67 -6.41 11.04 -7.48
N GLY A 68 -7.13 9.91 -7.63
CA GLY A 68 -8.43 9.67 -7.00
C GLY A 68 -9.63 10.09 -7.84
N ARG A 69 -9.42 10.54 -9.09
CA ARG A 69 -10.52 10.84 -10.02
C ARG A 69 -11.26 9.59 -10.47
N GLU A 70 -10.52 8.50 -10.63
CA GLU A 70 -11.02 7.19 -10.98
C GLU A 70 -10.74 6.25 -9.82
N ARG A 71 -11.65 5.32 -9.57
CA ARG A 71 -11.44 4.27 -8.58
C ARG A 71 -10.33 3.36 -9.09
N LYS A 72 -9.22 3.28 -8.36
CA LYS A 72 -8.09 2.40 -8.69
C LYS A 72 -7.74 1.54 -7.51
N HIS A 73 -7.74 0.23 -7.74
CA HIS A 73 -7.12 -0.68 -6.79
C HIS A 73 -5.60 -0.62 -6.97
N VAL A 74 -4.84 -0.63 -5.88
CA VAL A 74 -3.39 -0.63 -5.90
C VAL A 74 -2.95 -1.66 -4.89
N VAL A 75 -2.37 -2.76 -5.37
CA VAL A 75 -1.75 -3.77 -4.52
C VAL A 75 -0.28 -3.44 -4.44
N LEU A 76 0.26 -3.26 -3.24
CA LEU A 76 1.69 -3.17 -2.97
C LEU A 76 2.18 -4.54 -2.56
N ARG A 77 3.21 -5.07 -3.22
CA ARG A 77 3.81 -6.37 -2.87
C ARG A 77 5.23 -6.16 -2.36
N GLY A 78 5.54 -6.74 -1.20
CA GLY A 78 6.84 -6.62 -0.54
C GLY A 78 7.78 -7.77 -0.88
N ASN A 79 8.54 -7.65 -1.98
CA ASN A 79 9.66 -8.54 -2.31
C ASN A 79 10.96 -7.77 -2.66
N GLY A 80 11.06 -6.52 -2.19
CA GLY A 80 12.18 -5.59 -2.50
C GLY A 80 11.86 -4.54 -3.56
N LYS A 81 10.71 -4.65 -4.24
CA LYS A 81 10.21 -3.67 -5.22
C LYS A 81 8.72 -3.46 -5.00
N ILE A 82 8.28 -2.20 -4.98
CA ILE A 82 6.85 -1.87 -4.88
C ILE A 82 6.28 -1.86 -6.29
N GLU A 83 5.43 -2.84 -6.60
CA GLU A 83 4.78 -2.97 -7.91
C GLU A 83 3.29 -2.74 -7.74
N VAL A 84 2.71 -1.87 -8.58
CA VAL A 84 1.27 -1.60 -8.63
C VAL A 84 0.66 -2.60 -9.61
N ILE A 85 0.00 -3.64 -9.08
CA ILE A 85 -0.32 -4.85 -9.87
C ILE A 85 -1.63 -4.72 -10.67
N GLU A 86 -2.66 -4.04 -10.15
CA GLU A 86 -3.98 -4.08 -10.79
C GLU A 86 -4.79 -2.80 -10.58
N VAL A 87 -4.81 -1.93 -11.60
CA VAL A 87 -5.80 -0.84 -11.70
C VAL A 87 -7.03 -1.38 -12.43
N LYS A 88 -8.07 -1.77 -11.69
CA LYS A 88 -9.40 -1.98 -12.27
C LYS A 88 -10.20 -0.69 -12.15
N GLU A 89 -10.60 -0.15 -13.29
CA GLU A 89 -11.70 0.80 -13.41
C GLU A 89 -13.02 -0.01 -13.32
N ASP A 90 -13.93 0.41 -12.44
CA ASP A 90 -15.31 -0.12 -12.36
C ASP A 90 -16.25 0.84 -13.08
#